data_AF-A0A024TEH2-F1
#
_entry.id   AF-A0A024TEH2-F1
#
_cell.length_a   1.000
_cell.length_b   1.000
_cell.length_c   1.000
_cell.angle_alpha   90.00
_cell.angle_beta   90.00
_cell.angle_gamma   90.00
#
_symmetry.space_group_name_H-M   'P 1'
#
loop_
_entity.id
_entity.type
_entity.pdbx_description
1 polymer ?
#
loop_
_entity_poly.entity_id
_entity_poly.type
_entity_poly.pdbx_seq_one_letter_code
_entity_poly.pdbx_strand_id
1 'polypeptide(L)'
;MRQARVVATIPRAAGRQAGSIMARRSMCKNCKKMYLVTTSVCANSYCSLDCQSNFLYLEHVSGALRTFFEETKQQQQLHALTDTEPPPCPRKSTAATTTWLKARTD
;
A
#
# COMPACT_ATOMS: atom_id res chain seq x y z
N MET A 1 3.22 -13.78 -46.65
CA MET A 1 3.94 -12.52 -46.35
C MET A 1 4.79 -12.74 -45.10
N ARG A 2 6.13 -12.75 -45.21
CA ARG A 2 7.04 -12.95 -44.05
C ARG A 2 7.45 -11.58 -43.53
N GLN A 3 7.07 -11.24 -42.30
CA GLN A 3 7.49 -9.99 -41.66
C GLN A 3 8.95 -10.11 -41.21
N ALA A 4 9.77 -9.14 -41.60
CA ALA A 4 11.16 -9.03 -41.18
C ALA A 4 11.23 -8.53 -39.73
N ARG A 5 11.93 -9.26 -38.86
CA ARG A 5 12.26 -8.79 -37.51
C ARG A 5 13.41 -7.79 -37.61
N VAL A 6 13.15 -6.54 -37.24
CA VAL A 6 14.20 -5.54 -37.04
C VAL A 6 14.89 -5.85 -35.71
N VAL A 7 16.06 -6.48 -35.77
CA VAL A 7 16.92 -6.67 -34.59
C VAL A 7 17.61 -5.33 -34.33
N ALA A 8 17.16 -4.60 -33.31
CA ALA A 8 17.84 -3.40 -32.84
C ALA A 8 19.21 -3.78 -32.29
N THR A 9 20.27 -3.45 -33.02
CA THR A 9 21.66 -3.54 -32.55
C THR A 9 21.88 -2.45 -31.49
N ILE A 10 21.98 -2.85 -30.23
CA ILE A 10 22.39 -1.97 -29.12
C ILE A 10 23.85 -1.56 -29.39
N PRO A 11 24.19 -0.25 -29.48
CA PRO A 11 25.56 0.17 -29.67
C PRO A 11 26.38 -0.20 -28.42
N ARG A 12 27.31 -1.13 -28.61
CA ARG A 12 28.25 -1.59 -27.58
C ARG A 12 29.30 -0.50 -27.41
N ALA A 13 29.11 0.36 -26.41
CA ALA A 13 30.01 1.48 -26.13
C ALA A 13 31.47 1.02 -25.97
N ALA A 14 32.34 1.62 -26.76
CA ALA A 14 33.79 1.48 -26.74
C ALA A 14 34.41 2.21 -25.54
N GLY A 15 35.54 1.70 -25.05
CA GLY A 15 36.45 2.41 -24.15
C GLY A 15 36.52 1.88 -22.71
N ARG A 16 37.40 0.90 -22.45
CA ARG A 16 37.78 0.50 -21.08
C ARG A 16 38.72 1.56 -20.49
N GLN A 17 38.19 2.61 -19.90
CA GLN A 17 38.92 3.29 -18.82
C GLN A 17 38.87 2.36 -17.61
N ALA A 18 40.04 1.95 -17.13
CA ALA A 18 40.20 1.07 -15.97
C ALA A 18 39.89 1.83 -14.67
N GLY A 19 38.68 2.36 -14.55
CA GLY A 19 38.13 2.77 -13.26
C GLY A 19 38.01 1.53 -12.38
N SER A 20 38.41 1.68 -11.11
CA SER A 20 38.25 0.65 -10.07
C SER A 20 36.89 -0.02 -10.18
N ILE A 21 36.82 -1.35 -10.03
CA ILE A 21 35.55 -2.07 -10.04
C ILE A 21 34.56 -1.52 -8.99
N MET A 22 35.09 -0.90 -7.94
CA MET A 22 34.30 -0.21 -6.92
C MET A 22 33.61 1.04 -7.47
N ALA A 23 34.26 1.79 -8.37
CA ALA A 23 33.70 2.98 -9.01
C ALA A 23 32.56 2.67 -9.99
N ARG A 24 32.39 1.39 -10.36
CA ARG A 24 31.34 0.92 -11.27
C ARG A 24 30.17 0.26 -10.53
N ARG A 25 30.05 0.49 -9.22
CA ARG A 25 28.95 -0.02 -8.40
C ARG A 25 27.95 1.08 -8.06
N SER A 26 26.68 0.71 -7.96
CA SER A 26 25.60 1.56 -7.48
C SER A 26 24.73 0.78 -6.49
N MET A 27 23.96 1.49 -5.66
CA MET A 27 23.02 0.90 -4.72
C MET A 27 21.62 0.85 -5.36
N CYS A 28 20.99 -0.33 -5.35
CA CYS A 28 19.65 -0.51 -5.92
C CYS A 28 18.60 0.28 -5.13
N LYS A 29 17.73 1.04 -5.81
CA LYS A 29 16.66 1.81 -5.17
C LYS A 29 15.62 0.94 -4.47
N ASN A 30 15.38 -0.27 -4.97
CA ASN A 30 14.44 -1.22 -4.37
C ASN A 30 15.07 -2.00 -3.21
N CYS A 31 15.92 -3.00 -3.51
CA CYS A 31 16.42 -3.96 -2.52
C CYS A 31 17.65 -3.48 -1.72
N LYS A 32 18.15 -2.26 -1.96
CA LYS A 32 19.31 -1.64 -1.30
C LYS A 32 20.63 -2.42 -1.40
N LYS A 33 20.71 -3.43 -2.28
CA LYS A 33 21.95 -4.17 -2.55
C LYS A 33 22.84 -3.41 -3.53
N MET A 34 24.16 -3.56 -3.38
CA MET A 34 25.14 -3.05 -4.33
C MET A 34 25.14 -3.92 -5.60
N TYR A 35 25.19 -3.28 -6.77
CA TYR A 35 25.25 -3.97 -8.06
C TYR A 35 26.24 -3.26 -8.98
N LEU A 36 26.75 -3.98 -9.99
CA LEU A 36 27.59 -3.40 -11.03
C LEU A 36 26.71 -2.71 -12.06
N VAL A 37 26.96 -1.42 -12.27
CA VAL A 37 26.20 -0.59 -13.23
C VAL A 37 26.27 -1.19 -14.64
N THR A 38 27.44 -1.71 -15.02
CA THR A 38 27.70 -2.27 -16.35
C THR A 38 26.96 -3.57 -16.63
N THR A 39 26.47 -4.28 -15.61
CA THR A 39 25.71 -5.53 -15.78
C THR A 39 24.21 -5.33 -15.68
N SER A 40 23.76 -4.16 -15.23
CA SER A 40 22.33 -3.84 -15.15
C SER A 40 21.85 -3.19 -16.46
N VAL A 41 20.68 -3.63 -16.92
CA VAL A 41 19.94 -2.95 -18.01
C VAL A 41 19.32 -1.64 -17.49
N CYS A 42 19.03 -1.57 -16.19
CA CYS A 42 18.45 -0.43 -15.51
C CYS A 42 19.57 0.47 -14.97
N ALA A 43 20.30 1.12 -15.88
CA ALA A 43 21.48 1.91 -15.53
C ALA A 43 21.21 2.85 -14.33
N ASN A 44 22.07 2.73 -13.31
CA ASN A 44 22.13 3.57 -12.11
C ASN A 44 20.90 3.61 -11.18
N SER A 45 19.85 2.83 -11.42
CA SER A 45 18.63 2.86 -10.60
C SER A 45 18.28 1.53 -9.94
N TYR A 46 18.36 0.42 -10.67
CA TYR A 46 17.95 -0.90 -10.18
C TYR A 46 18.96 -1.98 -10.56
N CYS A 47 19.07 -3.02 -9.74
CA CYS A 47 19.99 -4.13 -10.00
C CYS A 47 19.52 -5.06 -11.12
N SER A 48 18.23 -5.06 -11.45
CA SER A 48 17.61 -5.81 -12.55
C SER A 48 16.28 -5.17 -12.95
N LEU A 49 15.75 -5.56 -14.12
CA LEU A 49 14.41 -5.20 -14.55
C LEU A 49 13.34 -5.70 -13.57
N ASP A 50 13.51 -6.89 -13.00
CA ASP A 50 12.59 -7.43 -12.00
C ASP A 50 12.57 -6.58 -10.73
N CYS A 51 13.73 -6.04 -10.34
CA CYS A 51 13.82 -5.16 -9.18
C CYS A 51 13.16 -3.80 -9.46
N GLN A 52 13.18 -3.33 -10.70
CA GLN A 52 12.45 -2.12 -11.10
C GLN A 52 10.94 -2.35 -11.10
N SER A 53 10.46 -3.43 -11.73
CA SER A 53 9.02 -3.73 -11.79
C SER A 53 8.42 -3.95 -10.41
N ASN A 54 9.12 -4.66 -9.52
CA ASN A 54 8.69 -4.85 -8.14
C ASN A 54 8.59 -3.53 -7.36
N PHE A 55 9.51 -2.60 -7.59
CA PHE A 55 9.46 -1.29 -6.94
C PHE A 55 8.23 -0.50 -7.38
N LEU A 56 8.00 -0.42 -8.69
CA LEU A 56 6.85 0.28 -9.27
C LEU A 56 5.52 -0.34 -8.83
N TYR A 57 5.46 -1.67 -8.74
CA TYR A 57 4.30 -2.38 -8.22
C TYR A 57 4.00 -1.99 -6.77
N LEU A 58 5.00 -2.04 -5.89
CA LEU A 58 4.83 -1.68 -4.49
C LEU A 58 4.46 -0.21 -4.31
N GLU A 59 5.05 0.69 -5.10
CA GLU A 59 4.69 2.10 -5.14
C GLU A 59 3.20 2.29 -5.47
N HIS A 60 2.72 1.62 -6.53
CA HIS A 60 1.31 1.67 -6.94
C HIS A 60 0.37 1.12 -5.85
N VAL A 61 0.65 -0.07 -5.32
CA VAL A 61 -0.17 -0.71 -4.28
C VAL A 61 -0.21 0.15 -3.01
N SER A 62 0.92 0.74 -2.61
CA SER A 62 0.96 1.61 -1.43
C SER A 62 0.10 2.86 -1.59
N GLY A 63 0.05 3.46 -2.79
CA GLY A 63 -0.82 4.59 -3.08
C GLY A 63 -2.31 4.22 -3.01
N ALA A 64 -2.67 3.07 -3.60
CA ALA A 64 -4.04 2.55 -3.56
C ALA A 64 -4.49 2.22 -2.14
N LEU A 65 -3.61 1.65 -1.30
CA LEU A 65 -3.93 1.37 0.10
C LEU A 65 -4.12 2.66 0.91
N ARG A 66 -3.25 3.67 0.71
CA ARG A 66 -3.36 4.94 1.43
C ARG A 66 -4.67 5.66 1.14
N THR A 67 -5.06 5.72 -0.13
CA THR A 67 -6.34 6.30 -0.55
C THR A 67 -7.53 5.55 0.06
N PHE A 68 -7.54 4.22 -0.01
CA PHE A 68 -8.58 3.40 0.60
C PHE A 68 -8.71 3.61 2.13
N PHE A 69 -7.60 3.65 2.85
CA PHE A 69 -7.61 3.89 4.29
C PHE A 69 -8.03 5.32 4.65
N GLU A 70 -7.65 6.32 3.85
CA GLU A 70 -8.10 7.71 4.03
C GLU A 70 -9.61 7.85 3.80
N GLU A 71 -10.16 7.22 2.76
CA GLU A 71 -11.60 7.17 2.48
C GLU A 71 -12.38 6.48 3.61
N THR A 72 -11.90 5.33 4.09
CA THR A 72 -12.51 4.59 5.19
C THR A 72 -12.54 5.43 6.47
N LYS A 73 -11.46 6.17 6.76
CA LYS A 73 -11.37 7.07 7.91
C LYS A 73 -12.38 8.22 7.81
N GLN A 74 -12.54 8.81 6.62
CA GLN A 74 -13.53 9.88 6.39
C GLN A 74 -14.97 9.35 6.55
N GLN A 75 -15.28 8.16 6.04
CA GLN A 75 -16.59 7.53 6.22
C GLN A 75 -16.91 7.23 7.69
N GLN A 76 -15.94 6.72 8.46
CA GLN A 76 -16.12 6.51 9.91
C GLN A 76 -16.35 7.82 10.66
N GLN A 77 -15.66 8.90 10.29
CA GLN A 77 -15.90 10.21 10.90
C GLN A 77 -17.28 10.78 10.56
N LEU A 78 -17.78 10.55 9.34
CA LEU A 78 -19.13 10.96 8.96
C LEU A 78 -20.20 10.17 9.71
N HIS A 79 -20.03 8.84 9.84
CA HIS A 79 -20.96 7.99 10.59
C HIS A 79 -20.99 8.31 12.10
N ALA A 80 -19.83 8.63 12.70
CA ALA A 80 -19.77 9.06 14.09
C ALA A 80 -20.47 10.41 14.35
N LEU A 81 -20.65 11.24 13.32
CA LEU A 81 -21.39 12.50 13.43
C LEU A 81 -22.92 12.31 13.28
N THR A 82 -23.36 11.24 12.64
CA THR A 82 -24.79 10.92 12.46
C THR A 82 -25.42 10.15 13.63
N ASP A 83 -24.63 9.65 14.58
CA ASP A 83 -25.10 8.95 15.79
C ASP A 83 -25.43 9.90 16.98
N THR A 84 -25.88 11.13 16.69
CA THR A 84 -26.40 12.06 17.71
C THR A 84 -27.91 12.26 17.56
N GLU A 85 -28.70 11.18 17.56
CA GLU A 85 -30.10 11.28 17.99
C GLU A 85 -30.43 10.12 18.94
N PRO A 86 -30.58 10.35 20.26
CA PRO A 86 -31.14 9.34 21.13
C PRO A 86 -32.62 9.10 20.74
N PRO A 87 -33.08 7.85 20.64
CA PRO A 87 -34.47 7.57 20.30
C PRO A 87 -35.41 8.26 21.32
N PRO A 88 -36.51 8.89 20.86
CA PRO A 88 -37.43 9.55 21.77
C PRO A 88 -38.03 8.53 22.74
N CYS A 89 -37.71 8.68 24.02
CA CYS A 89 -38.26 7.86 25.10
C CYS A 89 -39.80 7.81 25.00
N PRO A 90 -40.43 6.62 25.01
CA PRO A 90 -41.87 6.54 25.19
C PRO A 90 -42.19 6.92 26.64
N ARG A 91 -42.61 8.16 26.88
CA ARG A 91 -43.25 8.54 28.15
C ARG A 91 -44.58 7.82 28.25
N LYS A 92 -44.71 6.94 29.23
CA LYS A 92 -46.00 6.64 29.86
C LYS A 92 -45.86 6.76 31.37
N SER A 93 -46.18 7.96 31.86
CA SER A 93 -46.56 8.17 33.25
C SER A 93 -47.89 7.50 33.49
N THR A 94 -48.00 6.62 34.49
CA THR A 94 -48.84 6.81 35.70
C THR A 94 -48.88 5.54 36.56
N ALA A 95 -48.50 5.74 37.82
CA ALA A 95 -48.83 5.05 39.06
C ALA A 95 -49.66 3.74 39.04
N ALA A 96 -49.14 2.72 39.72
CA ALA A 96 -49.86 2.04 40.81
C ALA A 96 -48.88 1.22 41.67
N THR A 97 -48.64 1.73 42.88
CA THR A 97 -48.31 0.98 44.10
C THR A 97 -49.07 -0.35 44.16
N THR A 98 -48.41 -1.45 44.55
CA THR A 98 -48.89 -2.42 45.58
C THR A 98 -47.79 -3.43 45.91
N THR A 99 -47.28 -3.28 47.14
CA THR A 99 -46.58 -4.24 48.00
C THR A 99 -47.14 -5.66 47.88
N TRP A 100 -46.31 -6.71 47.95
CA TRP A 100 -46.53 -7.93 48.78
C TRP A 100 -45.27 -8.80 48.77
N LEU A 101 -44.46 -8.70 49.84
CA LEU A 101 -43.73 -9.87 50.35
C LEU A 101 -44.78 -10.93 50.74
N LYS A 102 -44.53 -12.21 50.43
CA LYS A 102 -44.40 -13.33 51.40
C LYS A 102 -44.59 -14.72 50.73
N ALA A 103 -43.55 -15.54 50.87
CA ALA A 103 -43.50 -16.99 51.15
C ALA A 103 -44.23 -18.03 50.26
N ARG A 104 -43.49 -19.06 49.82
CA ARG A 104 -43.62 -20.50 50.18
C ARG A 104 -42.72 -21.37 49.25
N THR A 105 -41.73 -22.09 49.80
CA THR A 105 -41.70 -23.57 50.03
C THR A 105 -42.00 -24.38 48.76
N ASP A 106 -41.05 -25.15 48.26
CA ASP A 106 -40.62 -26.48 48.75
C ASP A 106 -39.11 -26.66 48.54
#